data_AF-A0A2T7A2K1-F1
#
_entry.id   AF-A0A2T7A2K1-F1
#
_cell.length_a   1.000
_cell.length_b   1.000
_cell.length_c   1.000
_cell.angle_alpha   90.00
_cell.angle_beta   90.00
_cell.angle_gamma   90.00
#
_symmetry.space_group_name_H-M   'P 1'
#
loop_
_entity.id
_entity.type
_entity.pdbx_description
1 polymer ?
#
loop_
_entity_poly.entity_id
_entity_poly.type
_entity_poly.pdbx_seq_one_letter_code
_entity_poly.pdbx_strand_id
1 'polypeptide(L)'
;MPLIPYPTVEVTKTTKSSPSNSKPVTPLPDLGGVPDTALSTSLAKINELLGELLETILNLYTRSANFAGESIPQICFSETVIRFSKLRATTYITALCEALPIKRIFLQNPSHPIPSLSANQRQFVVSTTKVSVEQERQSRESFWYREEVLDCVRGCSEEISTGRPGGIELRGIRLSPRMVETICIEDIGVDVSVKQVEEQVRKIGPAKYLVVTDNFLTLVTTLTNRTTRTVIPLLRFLRALRNQGANCEVAMDLMRRFSFNGLLQQSLRPLEAGEVRVVKIGFVVLCTSKGEFEINASVEEVRRGGSGRDGADGDGHEGVLGPDGISIDVIAKIIGKKTWVSREMCVVVARDLE
;
A
#
# COMPACT_ATOMS: atom_id res chain seq x y z
N MET A 1 28.77 -24.06 50.07
CA MET A 1 27.54 -23.75 49.30
C MET A 1 27.48 -24.66 48.08
N PRO A 2 26.34 -25.29 47.80
CA PRO A 2 26.25 -26.39 46.85
C PRO A 2 26.24 -25.91 45.39
N LEU A 3 26.92 -26.69 44.54
CA LEU A 3 26.99 -26.53 43.09
C LEU A 3 25.69 -27.10 42.48
N ILE A 4 24.90 -26.27 41.81
CA ILE A 4 23.65 -26.68 41.15
C ILE A 4 24.00 -27.22 39.74
N PRO A 5 23.70 -28.49 39.41
CA PRO A 5 23.91 -29.04 38.08
C PRO A 5 22.78 -28.66 37.10
N TYR A 6 23.13 -28.30 35.87
CA TYR A 6 22.18 -28.16 34.76
C TYR A 6 21.83 -29.54 34.17
N PRO A 7 20.58 -29.76 33.71
CA PRO A 7 20.14 -31.06 33.20
C PRO A 7 20.65 -31.33 31.77
N THR A 8 21.33 -32.45 31.61
CA THR A 8 21.75 -33.02 30.32
C THR A 8 20.57 -33.77 29.68
N VAL A 9 20.29 -33.51 28.40
CA VAL A 9 19.25 -34.21 27.63
C VAL A 9 19.80 -35.55 27.17
N GLU A 10 19.32 -36.65 27.75
CA GLU A 10 19.55 -38.00 27.24
C GLU A 10 18.65 -38.29 26.04
N VAL A 11 19.26 -38.61 24.90
CA VAL A 11 18.57 -39.08 23.69
C VAL A 11 18.34 -40.57 23.81
N THR A 12 17.12 -41.00 24.10
CA THR A 12 16.69 -42.40 23.95
C THR A 12 15.84 -42.56 22.69
N LYS A 13 16.37 -43.32 21.73
CA LYS A 13 15.67 -43.79 20.54
C LYS A 13 14.76 -44.95 20.92
N THR A 14 13.46 -44.85 20.64
CA THR A 14 12.56 -46.00 20.60
C THR A 14 11.67 -45.95 19.36
N THR A 15 11.94 -46.89 18.47
CA THR A 15 11.14 -47.28 17.31
C THR A 15 9.89 -48.04 17.79
N LYS A 16 8.69 -47.69 17.32
CA LYS A 16 7.55 -48.62 17.17
C LYS A 16 6.43 -48.04 16.28
N SER A 17 5.78 -48.98 15.61
CA SER A 17 4.95 -48.94 14.40
C SER A 17 3.53 -48.34 14.52
N SER A 18 3.01 -47.90 13.38
CA SER A 18 1.66 -47.38 13.06
C SER A 18 0.49 -48.34 13.40
N PRO A 19 -0.77 -47.88 13.48
CA PRO A 19 -1.60 -47.75 12.27
C PRO A 19 -2.56 -46.53 12.23
N SER A 20 -3.15 -46.33 11.04
CA SER A 20 -4.05 -45.27 10.58
C SER A 20 -5.36 -45.08 11.37
N ASN A 21 -5.79 -43.83 11.60
CA ASN A 21 -7.15 -43.38 11.24
C ASN A 21 -7.36 -41.84 11.29
N SER A 22 -8.10 -41.34 10.30
CA SER A 22 -8.90 -40.10 10.21
C SER A 22 -8.32 -38.75 10.70
N LYS A 23 -7.94 -37.89 9.74
CA LYS A 23 -7.83 -36.43 9.96
C LYS A 23 -9.24 -35.83 10.10
N PRO A 24 -9.54 -34.98 11.09
CA PRO A 24 -10.66 -34.07 11.00
C PRO A 24 -10.31 -32.99 9.98
N VAL A 25 -11.16 -32.82 8.97
CA VAL A 25 -11.14 -31.67 8.07
C VAL A 25 -11.52 -30.44 8.89
N THR A 26 -10.55 -29.58 9.18
CA THR A 26 -10.83 -28.21 9.63
C THR A 26 -11.23 -27.40 8.40
N PRO A 27 -12.43 -26.81 8.33
CA PRO A 27 -12.79 -25.93 7.23
C PRO A 27 -11.89 -24.70 7.22
N LEU A 28 -11.33 -24.38 6.04
CA LEU A 28 -10.71 -23.08 5.78
C LEU A 28 -11.73 -21.97 6.12
N PRO A 29 -11.34 -20.90 6.84
CA PRO A 29 -12.18 -19.72 6.93
C PRO A 29 -12.28 -19.07 5.55
N ASP A 30 -13.52 -18.94 5.13
CA ASP A 30 -14.02 -18.30 3.92
C ASP A 30 -13.47 -16.87 3.79
N LEU A 31 -12.71 -16.60 2.72
CA LEU A 31 -12.24 -15.26 2.33
C LEU A 31 -13.40 -14.52 1.65
N GLY A 32 -14.43 -14.20 2.43
CA GLY A 32 -15.68 -13.66 1.91
C GLY A 32 -16.42 -12.82 2.95
N GLY A 33 -15.77 -11.80 3.50
CA GLY A 33 -16.41 -10.85 4.40
C GLY A 33 -15.53 -9.65 4.62
N VAL A 34 -16.07 -8.46 4.34
CA VAL A 34 -15.45 -7.13 4.50
C VAL A 34 -14.85 -6.98 5.92
N PRO A 35 -13.54 -7.20 6.13
CA PRO A 35 -12.95 -7.13 7.47
C PRO A 35 -12.59 -5.68 7.85
N ASP A 36 -12.38 -4.84 6.84
CA ASP A 36 -11.76 -3.52 7.01
C ASP A 36 -12.78 -2.47 7.51
N THR A 37 -14.07 -2.63 7.22
CA THR A 37 -15.12 -1.67 7.66
C THR A 37 -15.48 -1.84 9.14
N ALA A 38 -15.48 -3.06 9.67
CA ALA A 38 -15.73 -3.31 11.09
C ALA A 38 -14.55 -2.83 11.96
N LEU A 39 -13.31 -3.03 11.48
CA LEU A 39 -12.09 -2.58 12.17
C LEU A 39 -11.94 -1.05 12.14
N SER A 40 -12.27 -0.39 11.03
CA SER A 40 -12.26 1.08 10.94
C SER A 40 -13.34 1.71 11.84
N THR A 41 -14.55 1.13 11.86
CA THR A 41 -15.63 1.59 12.74
C THR A 41 -15.28 1.44 14.22
N SER A 42 -14.63 0.33 14.60
CA SER A 42 -14.20 0.13 15.99
C SER A 42 -13.06 1.07 16.38
N LEU A 43 -12.13 1.35 15.47
CA LEU A 43 -11.04 2.27 15.69
C LEU A 43 -11.53 3.73 15.81
N ALA A 44 -12.51 4.14 15.01
CA ALA A 44 -13.15 5.45 15.13
C ALA A 44 -13.78 5.64 16.52
N LYS A 45 -14.52 4.63 17.01
CA LYS A 45 -15.09 4.62 18.37
C LYS A 45 -14.02 4.67 19.46
N ILE A 46 -12.91 3.97 19.28
CA ILE A 46 -11.77 4.02 20.21
C ILE A 46 -11.17 5.43 20.25
N ASN A 47 -11.03 6.11 19.10
CA ASN A 47 -10.53 7.48 19.06
C ASN A 47 -11.45 8.48 19.73
N GLU A 48 -12.77 8.32 19.58
CA GLU A 48 -13.78 9.12 20.26
C GLU A 48 -13.69 8.94 21.78
N LEU A 49 -13.69 7.69 22.25
CA LEU A 49 -13.53 7.35 23.66
C LEU A 49 -12.21 7.87 24.25
N LEU A 50 -11.11 7.77 23.50
CA LEU A 50 -9.81 8.31 23.91
C LEU A 50 -9.84 9.84 24.08
N GLY A 51 -10.64 10.54 23.26
CA GLY A 51 -10.88 11.97 23.38
C GLY A 51 -11.65 12.31 24.67
N GLU A 52 -12.78 11.64 24.89
CA GLU A 52 -13.60 11.84 26.10
C GLU A 52 -12.83 11.54 27.38
N LEU A 53 -12.03 10.47 27.37
CA LEU A 53 -11.21 10.08 28.51
C LEU A 53 -10.12 11.11 28.79
N LEU A 54 -9.48 11.67 27.76
CA LEU A 54 -8.52 12.76 27.92
C LEU A 54 -9.20 14.00 28.54
N GLU A 55 -10.34 14.43 28.00
CA GLU A 55 -11.07 15.59 28.55
C GLU A 55 -11.49 15.36 30.00
N THR A 56 -11.99 14.18 30.32
CA THR A 56 -12.35 13.81 31.70
C THR A 56 -11.14 13.89 32.63
N ILE A 57 -9.99 13.36 32.21
CA ILE A 57 -8.75 13.42 32.98
C ILE A 57 -8.29 14.87 33.18
N LEU A 58 -8.26 15.69 32.12
CA LEU A 58 -7.85 17.10 32.21
C LEU A 58 -8.79 17.92 33.11
N ASN A 59 -10.09 17.62 33.08
CA ASN A 59 -11.07 18.23 33.99
C ASN A 59 -10.82 17.84 35.45
N LEU A 60 -10.47 16.58 35.73
CA LEU A 60 -10.10 16.13 37.08
C LEU A 60 -8.83 16.84 37.58
N TYR A 61 -7.80 16.97 36.73
CA TYR A 61 -6.58 17.74 37.06
C TYR A 61 -6.88 19.22 37.36
N THR A 62 -7.76 19.84 36.58
CA THR A 62 -8.14 21.24 36.78
C THR A 62 -8.92 21.43 38.09
N ARG A 63 -9.76 20.45 38.46
CA ARG A 63 -10.50 20.48 39.73
C ARG A 63 -9.60 20.22 40.93
N SER A 64 -8.63 19.30 40.84
CA SER A 64 -7.70 19.01 41.95
C SER A 64 -6.78 20.19 42.27
N ALA A 65 -6.48 21.05 41.29
CA ALA A 65 -5.72 22.28 41.51
C ALA A 65 -6.38 23.25 42.52
N ASN A 66 -7.69 23.11 42.78
CA ASN A 66 -8.43 23.97 43.71
C ASN A 66 -8.43 23.44 45.16
N PHE A 67 -7.92 22.23 45.42
CA PHE A 67 -7.89 21.63 46.76
C PHE A 67 -6.48 21.72 47.36
N ALA A 68 -6.36 22.44 48.48
CA ALA A 68 -5.09 22.61 49.18
C ALA A 68 -4.62 21.27 49.78
N GLY A 69 -3.42 20.82 49.38
CA GLY A 69 -2.80 19.57 49.86
C GLY A 69 -2.94 18.37 48.93
N GLU A 70 -3.82 18.42 47.92
CA GLU A 70 -4.01 17.37 46.91
C GLU A 70 -3.64 17.84 45.49
N SER A 71 -2.99 19.00 45.37
CA SER A 71 -2.59 19.57 44.09
C SER A 71 -1.60 18.66 43.37
N ILE A 72 -2.02 18.07 42.26
CA ILE A 72 -1.17 17.18 41.47
C ILE A 72 -0.09 18.02 40.76
N PRO A 73 1.18 17.57 40.72
CA PRO A 73 2.24 18.30 40.02
C PRO A 73 1.92 18.56 38.54
N GLN A 74 2.23 19.77 38.06
CA GLN A 74 2.05 20.18 36.65
C GLN A 74 2.80 19.27 35.66
N ILE A 75 3.89 18.63 36.10
CA ILE A 75 4.61 17.64 35.28
C ILE A 75 3.72 16.45 34.90
N CYS A 76 2.88 15.95 35.81
CA CYS A 76 1.97 14.84 35.53
C CYS A 76 0.89 15.24 34.51
N PHE A 77 0.42 16.49 34.58
CA PHE A 77 -0.50 17.05 33.60
C PHE A 77 0.14 17.11 32.20
N SER A 78 1.31 17.74 32.09
CA SER A 78 2.04 17.87 30.81
C SER A 78 2.41 16.52 30.20
N GLU A 79 2.84 15.55 31.02
CA GLU A 79 3.18 14.20 30.58
C GLU A 79 1.94 13.45 30.06
N THR A 80 0.79 13.59 30.74
CA THR A 80 -0.48 13.01 30.31
C THR A 80 -0.86 13.55 28.93
N VAL A 81 -0.84 14.88 28.76
CA VAL A 81 -1.14 15.52 27.47
C VAL A 81 -0.20 14.98 26.38
N ILE A 82 1.12 14.96 26.61
CA ILE A 82 2.09 14.50 25.61
C ILE A 82 1.87 13.02 25.26
N ARG A 83 1.66 12.14 26.24
CA ARG A 83 1.43 10.71 26.02
C ARG A 83 0.13 10.46 25.24
N PHE A 84 -0.95 11.17 25.57
CA PHE A 84 -2.21 11.09 24.83
C PHE A 84 -2.10 11.66 23.42
N SER A 85 -1.37 12.77 23.22
CA SER A 85 -1.08 13.31 21.89
C SER A 85 -0.30 12.31 21.04
N LYS A 86 0.73 11.66 21.60
CA LYS A 86 1.47 10.59 20.90
C LYS A 86 0.58 9.41 20.56
N LEU A 87 -0.27 8.96 21.49
CA LEU A 87 -1.19 7.84 21.27
C LEU A 87 -2.18 8.17 20.16
N ARG A 88 -2.87 9.31 20.24
CA ARG A 88 -3.83 9.75 19.22
C ARG A 88 -3.16 9.95 17.87
N ALA A 89 -2.00 10.61 17.82
CA ALA A 89 -1.24 10.78 16.57
C ALA A 89 -0.87 9.43 15.96
N THR A 90 -0.43 8.47 16.77
CA THR A 90 -0.15 7.10 16.32
C THR A 90 -1.42 6.46 15.76
N THR A 91 -2.55 6.56 16.45
CA THR A 91 -3.82 5.99 15.98
C THR A 91 -4.32 6.64 14.69
N TYR A 92 -4.20 7.96 14.53
CA TYR A 92 -4.56 8.65 13.29
C TYR A 92 -3.64 8.27 12.12
N ILE A 93 -2.35 8.08 12.40
CA ILE A 93 -1.36 7.67 11.40
C ILE A 93 -1.49 6.17 11.12
N THR A 94 -1.83 5.29 12.06
CA THR A 94 -2.03 3.86 11.75
C THR A 94 -3.37 3.60 11.08
N ALA A 95 -4.39 4.40 11.39
CA ALA A 95 -5.69 4.36 10.72
C ALA A 95 -5.75 5.19 9.43
N LEU A 96 -4.61 5.29 8.73
CA LEU A 96 -4.27 6.20 7.63
C LEU A 96 -5.12 6.08 6.34
N CYS A 97 -6.46 6.12 6.43
CA CYS A 97 -7.29 6.29 5.22
C CYS A 97 -8.44 7.29 5.34
N GLU A 98 -8.85 7.73 6.54
CA GLU A 98 -10.04 8.61 6.62
C GLU A 98 -9.80 10.02 7.18
N ALA A 99 -8.71 10.27 7.94
CA ALA A 99 -8.60 11.53 8.71
C ALA A 99 -7.39 12.43 8.43
N LEU A 100 -6.25 11.89 8.00
CA LEU A 100 -5.04 12.70 7.72
C LEU A 100 -4.75 12.72 6.20
N PRO A 101 -4.98 13.85 5.50
CA PRO A 101 -4.62 13.98 4.09
C PRO A 101 -3.09 14.11 3.95
N ILE A 102 -2.38 12.99 4.00
CA ILE A 102 -0.95 12.95 3.67
C ILE A 102 -0.81 12.94 2.15
N LYS A 103 -0.04 13.89 1.61
CA LYS A 103 0.33 13.87 0.19
C LYS A 103 1.11 12.59 -0.09
N ARG A 104 0.74 11.89 -1.15
CA ARG A 104 1.46 10.68 -1.57
C ARG A 104 2.91 11.01 -1.89
N ILE A 105 3.79 10.07 -1.57
CA ILE A 105 5.24 10.25 -1.62
C ILE A 105 5.79 9.31 -2.69
N PHE A 106 6.59 9.86 -3.60
CA PHE A 106 7.33 9.08 -4.58
C PHE A 106 8.76 8.90 -4.08
N LEU A 107 9.17 7.64 -3.90
CA LEU A 107 10.53 7.29 -3.51
C LEU A 107 11.19 6.50 -4.63
N GLN A 108 12.33 7.00 -5.12
CA GLN A 108 12.99 6.45 -6.31
C GLN A 108 13.61 5.07 -6.07
N ASN A 109 14.10 4.81 -4.85
CA ASN A 109 14.68 3.53 -4.45
C ASN A 109 14.21 3.15 -3.03
N PRO A 110 13.02 2.54 -2.88
CA PRO A 110 12.46 2.26 -1.56
C PRO A 110 13.12 1.04 -0.87
N SER A 111 14.01 0.33 -1.57
CA SER A 111 14.75 -0.84 -1.11
C SER A 111 16.19 -0.53 -0.66
N HIS A 112 16.56 0.76 -0.52
CA HIS A 112 17.90 1.16 -0.09
C HIS A 112 18.23 0.54 1.29
N PRO A 113 19.46 0.07 1.54
CA PRO A 113 19.84 -0.47 2.85
C PRO A 113 19.61 0.57 3.95
N ILE A 114 19.08 0.12 5.08
CA ILE A 114 18.80 0.97 6.23
C ILE A 114 20.15 1.35 6.87
N PRO A 115 20.45 2.65 7.04
CA PRO A 115 21.67 3.07 7.72
C PRO A 115 21.72 2.54 9.15
N SER A 116 22.76 1.78 9.50
CA SER A 116 22.96 1.35 10.88
C SER A 116 23.45 2.52 11.73
N LEU A 117 22.73 2.85 12.80
CA LEU A 117 23.09 3.94 13.73
C LEU A 117 24.37 3.65 14.55
N SER A 118 24.90 2.44 14.51
CA SER A 118 26.13 2.05 15.20
C SER A 118 27.33 2.13 14.26
N ALA A 119 28.20 3.12 14.49
CA ALA A 119 29.51 3.24 13.82
C ALA A 119 30.42 2.00 14.05
N ASN A 120 30.10 1.15 15.03
CA ASN A 120 30.73 -0.13 15.27
C ASN A 120 29.75 -1.28 14.97
N GLN A 121 29.78 -1.80 13.74
CA GLN A 121 29.12 -3.05 13.35
C GLN A 121 29.68 -4.23 14.16
N ARG A 122 29.10 -4.54 15.33
CA ARG A 122 29.45 -5.73 16.12
C ARG A 122 28.26 -6.40 16.81
N GLN A 123 27.08 -6.36 16.19
CA GLN A 123 26.03 -7.31 16.54
C GLN A 123 25.73 -8.12 15.29
N PHE A 124 26.49 -9.20 15.12
CA PHE A 124 26.07 -10.32 14.30
C PHE A 124 24.89 -10.95 15.01
N VAL A 125 23.69 -10.42 14.77
CA VAL A 125 22.48 -11.19 15.03
C VAL A 125 22.54 -12.33 14.03
N VAL A 126 23.03 -13.48 14.48
CA VAL A 126 22.88 -14.74 13.75
C VAL A 126 21.38 -14.98 13.70
N SER A 127 20.75 -14.50 12.63
CA SER A 127 19.33 -14.71 12.40
C SER A 127 19.14 -16.21 12.22
N THR A 128 18.72 -16.88 13.30
CA THR A 128 18.36 -18.30 13.31
C THR A 128 17.22 -18.60 12.33
N THR A 129 16.49 -17.56 11.93
CA THR A 129 15.49 -17.59 10.87
C THR A 129 16.04 -16.85 9.65
N LYS A 130 16.17 -17.54 8.51
CA LYS A 130 16.45 -16.90 7.23
C LYS A 130 15.27 -15.96 6.91
N VAL A 131 15.43 -14.67 7.15
CA VAL A 131 14.45 -13.66 6.75
C VAL A 131 14.30 -13.76 5.22
N SER A 132 13.08 -13.83 4.73
CA SER A 132 12.85 -13.92 3.29
C SER A 132 13.21 -12.59 2.62
N VAL A 133 13.69 -12.66 1.37
CA VAL A 133 14.02 -11.47 0.55
C VAL A 133 12.86 -10.48 0.48
N GLU A 134 11.63 -11.01 0.44
CA GLU A 134 10.41 -10.22 0.39
C GLU A 134 10.09 -9.52 1.72
N GLN A 135 10.34 -10.19 2.85
CA GLN A 135 10.15 -9.59 4.17
C GLN A 135 11.19 -8.50 4.45
N GLU A 136 12.42 -8.69 3.99
CA GLU A 136 13.46 -7.67 4.06
C GLU A 136 13.16 -6.46 3.17
N ARG A 137 12.64 -6.68 1.96
CA ARG A 137 12.16 -5.61 1.09
C ARG A 137 11.09 -4.79 1.81
N GLN A 138 10.08 -5.46 2.37
CA GLN A 138 9.00 -4.80 3.09
C GLN A 138 9.49 -4.01 4.33
N SER A 139 10.49 -4.51 5.05
CA SER A 139 11.08 -3.80 6.19
C SER A 139 11.85 -2.55 5.75
N ARG A 140 12.60 -2.63 4.64
CA ARG A 140 13.31 -1.48 4.04
C ARG A 140 12.32 -0.44 3.50
N GLU A 141 11.29 -0.86 2.78
CA GLU A 141 10.26 0.04 2.24
C GLU A 141 9.52 0.77 3.37
N SER A 142 9.04 0.02 4.36
CA SER A 142 8.36 0.62 5.52
C SER A 142 9.25 1.57 6.31
N PHE A 143 10.58 1.34 6.36
CA PHE A 143 11.52 2.25 6.99
C PHE A 143 11.61 3.59 6.25
N TRP A 144 11.86 3.56 4.93
CA TRP A 144 12.06 4.79 4.17
C TRP A 144 10.79 5.61 4.01
N TYR A 145 9.66 4.96 3.75
CA TYR A 145 8.38 5.65 3.71
C TYR A 145 8.01 6.24 5.08
N ARG A 146 8.40 5.60 6.19
CA ARG A 146 8.21 6.16 7.54
C ARG A 146 9.05 7.42 7.74
N GLU A 147 10.31 7.44 7.32
CA GLU A 147 11.16 8.63 7.44
C GLU A 147 10.57 9.82 6.68
N GLU A 148 10.12 9.61 5.44
CA GLU A 148 9.46 10.66 4.64
C GLU A 148 8.14 11.17 5.27
N VAL A 149 7.34 10.27 5.86
CA VAL A 149 6.13 10.66 6.60
C VAL A 149 6.50 11.49 7.84
N LEU A 150 7.56 11.13 8.56
CA LEU A 150 8.01 11.87 9.74
C LEU A 150 8.62 13.24 9.38
N ASP A 151 9.18 13.39 8.18
CA ASP A 151 9.63 14.69 7.69
C ASP A 151 8.47 15.65 7.39
N CYS A 152 7.31 15.10 7.02
CA CYS A 152 6.08 15.85 6.80
C CYS A 152 5.28 16.11 8.08
N VAL A 153 5.32 15.21 9.07
CA VAL A 153 4.51 15.30 10.28
C VAL A 153 5.37 15.65 11.49
N ARG A 154 5.20 16.87 12.00
CA ARG A 154 5.86 17.34 13.23
C ARG A 154 4.82 17.71 14.28
N GLY A 155 5.08 17.35 15.53
CA GLY A 155 4.30 17.81 16.68
C GLY A 155 5.17 18.70 17.56
N CYS A 156 4.64 19.86 17.94
CA CYS A 156 5.26 20.77 18.89
C CYS A 156 4.33 20.94 20.09
N SER A 157 4.90 21.01 21.29
CA SER A 157 4.22 21.34 22.53
C SER A 157 4.85 22.61 23.11
N GLU A 158 4.05 23.44 23.76
CA GLU A 158 4.55 24.59 24.51
C GLU A 158 4.01 24.49 25.93
N GLU A 159 4.91 24.61 26.92
CA GLU A 159 4.50 24.61 28.32
C GLU A 159 3.95 26.00 28.70
N ILE A 160 2.71 26.06 29.19
CA ILE A 160 1.99 27.32 29.48
C ILE A 160 2.68 28.14 30.59
N SER A 161 3.33 27.49 31.55
CA SER A 161 3.97 28.13 32.71
C SER A 161 5.35 28.72 32.39
N THR A 162 6.12 28.07 31.52
CA THR A 162 7.53 28.43 31.25
C THR A 162 7.75 28.95 29.83
N GLY A 163 6.78 28.80 28.93
CA GLY A 163 6.92 29.07 27.50
C GLY A 163 7.93 28.17 26.80
N ARG A 164 8.34 27.05 27.44
CA ARG A 164 9.37 26.17 26.89
C ARG A 164 8.80 25.37 25.72
N PRO A 165 9.40 25.46 24.52
CA PRO A 165 9.01 24.60 23.41
C PRO A 165 9.54 23.18 23.62
N GLY A 166 8.71 22.20 23.27
CA GLY A 166 9.02 20.77 23.26
C GLY A 166 8.62 20.15 21.92
N GLY A 167 9.37 19.14 21.48
CA GLY A 167 9.05 18.35 20.30
C GLY A 167 8.36 17.05 20.68
N ILE A 168 7.23 16.74 20.04
CA ILE A 168 6.56 15.45 20.19
C ILE A 168 7.25 14.45 19.26
N GLU A 169 7.98 13.50 19.84
CA GLU A 169 8.61 12.43 19.07
C GLU A 169 7.57 11.41 18.58
N LEU A 170 7.52 11.20 17.25
CA LEU A 170 6.62 10.26 16.57
C LEU A 170 7.35 9.04 15.98
N ARG A 171 8.64 8.84 16.29
CA ARG A 171 9.48 7.76 15.72
C ARG A 171 9.00 6.34 16.04
N GLY A 172 8.17 6.16 17.05
CA GLY A 172 7.61 4.86 17.45
C GLY A 172 6.56 4.28 16.49
N ILE A 173 6.13 5.04 15.48
CA ILE A 173 5.10 4.60 14.53
C ILE A 173 5.65 3.50 13.61
N ARG A 174 4.90 2.40 13.49
CA ARG A 174 5.20 1.33 12.53
C ARG A 174 4.17 1.38 11.41
N LEU A 175 4.64 1.58 10.17
CA LEU A 175 3.77 1.53 9.00
C LEU A 175 3.53 0.08 8.60
N SER A 176 2.27 -0.30 8.43
CA SER A 176 1.93 -1.59 7.84
C SER A 176 2.14 -1.57 6.32
N PRO A 177 2.29 -2.72 5.66
CA PRO A 177 2.49 -2.78 4.21
C PRO A 177 1.35 -2.14 3.41
N ARG A 178 0.10 -2.31 3.88
CA ARG A 178 -1.09 -1.70 3.27
C ARG A 178 -1.06 -0.17 3.39
N MET A 179 -0.58 0.35 4.50
CA MET A 179 -0.42 1.79 4.69
C MET A 179 0.64 2.35 3.75
N VAL A 180 1.78 1.65 3.61
CA VAL A 180 2.84 2.02 2.66
C VAL A 180 2.31 2.05 1.23
N GLU A 181 1.52 1.03 0.83
CA GLU A 181 0.89 0.99 -0.49
C GLU A 181 -0.06 2.18 -0.72
N THR A 182 -0.74 2.67 0.31
CA THR A 182 -1.67 3.79 0.21
C THR A 182 -0.96 5.13 0.00
N ILE A 183 0.16 5.34 0.70
CA ILE A 183 0.96 6.57 0.61
C ILE A 183 1.94 6.57 -0.56
N CYS A 184 2.32 5.39 -1.07
CA CYS A 184 3.28 5.32 -2.15
C CYS A 184 2.70 5.79 -3.48
N ILE A 185 3.54 6.47 -4.25
CA ILE A 185 3.32 6.72 -5.67
C ILE A 185 4.07 5.64 -6.44
N GLU A 186 3.37 4.98 -7.36
CA GLU A 186 3.96 3.95 -8.22
C GLU A 186 4.95 4.54 -9.24
N ASP A 187 5.96 3.73 -9.56
CA ASP A 187 6.99 3.96 -10.59
C ASP A 187 6.36 4.42 -11.92
N ILE A 188 5.28 3.77 -12.34
CA ILE A 188 4.51 4.13 -13.52
C ILE A 188 3.11 4.56 -13.09
N GLY A 189 2.76 5.81 -13.37
CA GLY A 189 1.40 6.31 -13.21
C GLY A 189 0.53 5.85 -14.37
N VAL A 190 -0.61 5.22 -14.06
CA VAL A 190 -1.64 4.86 -15.04
C VAL A 190 -2.90 5.62 -14.67
N ASP A 191 -3.31 6.55 -15.52
CA ASP A 191 -4.56 7.30 -15.38
C ASP A 191 -5.46 7.03 -16.59
N VAL A 192 -6.74 6.78 -16.35
CA VAL A 192 -7.72 6.44 -17.39
C VAL A 192 -8.87 7.44 -17.33
N SER A 193 -9.10 8.15 -18.42
CA SER A 193 -10.17 9.13 -18.55
C SER A 193 -10.91 8.97 -19.88
N VAL A 194 -12.15 9.45 -19.93
CA VAL A 194 -12.92 9.53 -21.18
C VAL A 194 -12.81 10.95 -21.72
N LYS A 195 -12.46 11.09 -23.00
CA LYS A 195 -12.41 12.39 -23.67
C LYS A 195 -13.81 13.01 -23.64
N GLN A 196 -13.93 14.21 -23.08
CA GLN A 196 -15.18 14.95 -23.09
C GLN A 196 -15.42 15.47 -24.51
N VAL A 197 -16.54 15.05 -25.10
CA VAL A 197 -17.08 15.57 -26.35
C VAL A 197 -18.43 16.15 -26.00
N GLU A 198 -18.67 17.40 -26.42
CA GLU A 198 -19.93 18.11 -26.18
C GLU A 198 -21.11 17.23 -26.62
N GLU A 199 -22.19 17.26 -25.83
CA GLU A 199 -23.42 16.45 -26.00
C GLU A 199 -23.32 14.93 -25.75
N GLN A 200 -22.13 14.31 -25.84
CA GLN A 200 -21.98 12.85 -25.71
C GLN A 200 -21.46 12.38 -24.35
N VAL A 201 -20.65 13.21 -23.66
CA VAL A 201 -19.99 12.84 -22.40
C VAL A 201 -20.12 13.94 -21.37
N ARG A 202 -20.72 13.63 -20.22
CA ARG A 202 -20.79 14.53 -19.07
C ARG A 202 -20.03 13.95 -17.88
N LYS A 203 -19.04 14.67 -17.37
CA LYS A 203 -18.31 14.25 -16.16
C LYS A 203 -19.18 14.48 -14.93
N ILE A 204 -19.49 13.40 -14.19
CA ILE A 204 -20.29 13.45 -12.94
C ILE A 204 -19.37 13.49 -11.71
N GLY A 205 -18.20 12.86 -11.78
CA GLY A 205 -17.23 12.78 -10.67
C GLY A 205 -15.79 12.74 -11.16
N PRO A 206 -14.80 12.62 -10.25
CA PRO A 206 -13.37 12.69 -10.60
C PRO A 206 -12.97 11.68 -11.69
N ALA A 207 -13.42 10.43 -11.55
CA ALA A 207 -13.25 9.34 -12.51
C ALA A 207 -14.60 8.75 -12.98
N LYS A 208 -15.71 9.50 -12.86
CA LYS A 208 -17.06 9.05 -13.23
C LYS A 208 -17.63 9.86 -14.37
N TYR A 209 -17.95 9.20 -15.47
CA TYR A 209 -18.41 9.79 -16.73
C TYR A 209 -19.78 9.24 -17.11
N LEU A 210 -20.74 10.13 -17.36
CA LEU A 210 -21.99 9.80 -18.02
C LEU A 210 -21.76 9.83 -19.52
N VAL A 211 -22.13 8.77 -20.21
CA VAL A 211 -21.96 8.66 -21.65
C VAL A 211 -23.27 8.27 -22.30
N VAL A 212 -23.49 8.82 -23.49
CA VAL A 212 -24.60 8.42 -24.36
C VAL A 212 -24.24 7.11 -25.05
N THR A 213 -25.20 6.18 -25.10
CA THR A 213 -25.09 4.92 -25.84
C THR A 213 -24.93 5.14 -27.35
N ASP A 214 -24.41 4.13 -28.06
CA ASP A 214 -24.22 4.08 -29.52
C ASP A 214 -23.38 5.20 -30.14
N ASN A 215 -22.61 5.92 -29.34
CA ASN A 215 -21.69 6.96 -29.80
C ASN A 215 -20.23 6.49 -29.76
N PHE A 216 -19.43 7.01 -30.70
CA PHE A 216 -17.99 6.77 -30.74
C PHE A 216 -17.27 7.63 -29.71
N LEU A 217 -16.89 7.00 -28.60
CA LEU A 217 -16.18 7.63 -27.50
C LEU A 217 -14.69 7.37 -27.63
N THR A 218 -13.87 8.20 -26.97
CA THR A 218 -12.42 8.00 -26.91
C THR A 218 -11.98 7.86 -25.45
N LEU A 219 -11.40 6.71 -25.13
CA LEU A 219 -10.69 6.47 -23.89
C LEU A 219 -9.27 7.01 -24.02
N VAL A 220 -8.85 7.81 -23.05
CA VAL A 220 -7.54 8.44 -22.96
C VAL A 220 -6.83 7.86 -21.75
N THR A 221 -5.75 7.11 -21.99
CA THR A 221 -4.89 6.57 -20.93
C THR A 221 -3.59 7.33 -20.91
N THR A 222 -3.29 7.96 -19.79
CA THR A 222 -2.05 8.71 -19.56
C THR A 222 -1.10 7.84 -18.76
N LEU A 223 0.02 7.48 -19.39
CA LEU A 223 1.12 6.75 -18.77
C LEU A 223 2.22 7.74 -18.39
N THR A 224 2.68 7.71 -17.14
CA THR A 224 3.76 8.58 -16.66
C THR A 224 4.89 7.73 -16.12
N ASN A 225 6.05 7.72 -16.77
CA ASN A 225 7.24 7.08 -16.23
C ASN A 225 7.93 8.01 -15.24
N ARG A 226 7.93 7.68 -13.95
CA ARG A 226 8.65 8.45 -12.92
C ARG A 226 10.04 7.89 -12.62
N THR A 227 10.41 6.78 -13.24
CA THR A 227 11.69 6.12 -13.02
C THR A 227 12.81 6.78 -13.83
N THR A 228 14.05 6.47 -13.46
CA THR A 228 15.25 6.84 -14.23
C THR A 228 15.54 5.90 -15.40
N ARG A 229 14.70 4.87 -15.60
CA ARG A 229 14.96 3.78 -16.54
C ARG A 229 13.92 3.79 -17.65
N THR A 230 14.34 3.32 -18.82
CA THR A 230 13.43 3.10 -19.95
C THR A 230 12.63 1.83 -19.71
N VAL A 231 11.31 1.90 -19.73
CA VAL A 231 10.43 0.74 -19.55
C VAL A 231 9.75 0.42 -20.86
N ILE A 232 9.58 -0.86 -21.19
CA ILE A 232 8.76 -1.30 -22.33
C ILE A 232 7.40 -1.72 -21.76
N PRO A 233 6.36 -0.88 -21.87
CA PRO A 233 5.08 -1.16 -21.23
C PRO A 233 4.17 -1.98 -22.15
N LEU A 234 3.58 -3.02 -21.58
CA LEU A 234 2.45 -3.76 -22.15
C LEU A 234 1.18 -3.29 -21.44
N LEU A 235 0.38 -2.49 -22.14
CA LEU A 235 -0.87 -1.95 -21.63
C LEU A 235 -2.00 -2.95 -21.86
N ARG A 236 -2.71 -3.30 -20.80
CA ARG A 236 -3.89 -4.17 -20.79
C ARG A 236 -5.09 -3.43 -20.19
N PHE A 237 -6.18 -3.37 -20.93
CA PHE A 237 -7.46 -2.88 -20.43
C PHE A 237 -8.28 -4.04 -19.83
N LEU A 238 -8.84 -3.80 -18.66
CA LEU A 238 -9.74 -4.69 -17.95
C LEU A 238 -11.11 -4.02 -17.86
N ARG A 239 -12.18 -4.78 -18.11
CA ARG A 239 -13.55 -4.30 -18.10
C ARG A 239 -14.33 -5.09 -17.07
N ALA A 240 -15.08 -4.40 -16.23
CA ALA A 240 -15.95 -5.01 -15.23
C ALA A 240 -17.30 -4.31 -15.20
N LEU A 241 -18.33 -5.06 -14.82
CA LEU A 241 -19.63 -4.52 -14.46
C LEU A 241 -19.60 -4.15 -12.98
N ARG A 242 -20.09 -2.96 -12.63
CA ARG A 242 -20.15 -2.52 -11.24
C ARG A 242 -21.22 -3.32 -10.47
N ASN A 243 -20.96 -3.65 -9.20
CA ASN A 243 -21.87 -4.37 -8.28
C ASN A 243 -22.20 -5.83 -8.62
N GLN A 244 -21.33 -6.56 -9.33
CA GLN A 244 -21.51 -8.01 -9.50
C GLN A 244 -20.85 -8.77 -8.33
N GLY A 245 -21.65 -9.58 -7.63
CA GLY A 245 -21.11 -10.51 -6.62
C GLY A 245 -20.14 -11.51 -7.26
N ALA A 246 -19.24 -12.06 -6.45
CA ALA A 246 -18.09 -12.89 -6.87
C ALA A 246 -18.41 -14.15 -7.71
N ASN A 247 -19.69 -14.46 -7.95
CA ASN A 247 -20.16 -15.64 -8.65
C ASN A 247 -21.00 -15.26 -9.88
N CYS A 248 -20.37 -14.89 -11.00
CA CYS A 248 -21.08 -14.86 -12.28
C CYS A 248 -20.15 -14.97 -13.49
N GLU A 249 -20.35 -16.01 -14.31
CA GLU A 249 -19.72 -16.24 -15.62
C GLU A 249 -20.17 -15.21 -16.68
N VAL A 250 -19.78 -13.93 -16.54
CA VAL A 250 -20.32 -12.82 -17.36
C VAL A 250 -19.30 -12.22 -18.33
N ALA A 251 -18.12 -12.83 -18.48
CA ALA A 251 -17.11 -12.36 -19.45
C ALA A 251 -17.66 -12.26 -20.89
N MET A 252 -18.61 -13.13 -21.25
CA MET A 252 -19.26 -13.15 -22.57
C MET A 252 -20.27 -12.01 -22.79
N ASP A 253 -20.85 -11.46 -21.73
CA ASP A 253 -21.84 -10.39 -21.84
C ASP A 253 -21.17 -9.01 -22.02
N LEU A 254 -19.99 -8.79 -21.40
CA LEU A 254 -19.23 -7.54 -21.57
C LEU A 254 -18.81 -7.30 -23.03
N MET A 255 -18.49 -8.35 -23.80
CA MET A 255 -18.19 -8.21 -25.23
C MET A 255 -19.41 -7.81 -26.07
N ARG A 256 -20.63 -8.14 -25.61
CA ARG A 256 -21.89 -7.74 -26.26
C ARG A 256 -22.34 -6.33 -25.87
N ARG A 257 -21.69 -5.73 -24.87
CA ARG A 257 -22.01 -4.41 -24.32
C ARG A 257 -20.99 -3.35 -24.70
N PHE A 258 -19.72 -3.75 -24.89
CA PHE A 258 -18.62 -2.86 -25.25
C PHE A 258 -17.91 -3.32 -26.51
N SER A 259 -17.75 -2.38 -27.44
CA SER A 259 -16.84 -2.53 -28.57
C SER A 259 -15.67 -1.56 -28.42
N PHE A 260 -14.45 -2.06 -28.58
CA PHE A 260 -13.22 -1.26 -28.55
C PHE A 260 -12.57 -1.29 -29.92
N ASN A 261 -12.03 -0.15 -30.34
CA ASN A 261 -11.28 -0.02 -31.57
C ASN A 261 -9.83 -0.49 -31.33
N GLY A 262 -9.56 -1.75 -31.65
CA GLY A 262 -8.24 -2.37 -31.57
C GLY A 262 -8.10 -3.42 -30.48
N LEU A 263 -6.85 -3.69 -30.09
CA LEU A 263 -6.52 -4.71 -29.09
C LEU A 263 -6.57 -4.11 -27.68
N LEU A 264 -7.29 -4.79 -26.78
CA LEU A 264 -7.30 -4.43 -25.35
C LEU A 264 -5.94 -4.66 -24.67
N GLN A 265 -5.10 -5.50 -25.29
CA GLN A 265 -3.71 -5.70 -24.88
C GLN A 265 -2.82 -5.24 -26.02
N GLN A 266 -1.99 -4.23 -25.76
CA GLN A 266 -1.07 -3.70 -26.76
C GLN A 266 0.30 -3.44 -26.15
N SER A 267 1.33 -3.84 -26.89
CA SER A 267 2.71 -3.47 -26.57
C SER A 267 2.92 -2.04 -27.03
N LEU A 268 3.39 -1.18 -26.13
CA LEU A 268 3.70 0.20 -26.45
C LEU A 268 5.18 0.32 -26.78
N ARG A 269 5.54 1.43 -27.43
CA ARG A 269 6.95 1.79 -27.62
C ARG A 269 7.66 1.92 -26.26
N PRO A 270 8.99 1.77 -26.21
CA PRO A 270 9.76 2.10 -25.01
C PRO A 270 9.38 3.49 -24.50
N LEU A 271 9.19 3.61 -23.19
CA LEU A 271 8.84 4.83 -22.49
C LEU A 271 10.10 5.33 -21.79
N GLU A 272 10.59 6.50 -22.20
CA GLU A 272 11.83 7.07 -21.68
C GLU A 272 11.68 7.50 -20.21
N ALA A 273 12.80 7.71 -19.52
CA ALA A 273 12.79 8.19 -18.14
C ALA A 273 12.10 9.57 -18.05
N GLY A 274 11.11 9.70 -17.16
CA GLY A 274 10.33 10.94 -17.03
C GLY A 274 9.28 11.18 -18.12
N GLU A 275 9.17 10.32 -19.14
CA GLU A 275 8.24 10.54 -20.26
C GLU A 275 6.79 10.33 -19.85
N VAL A 276 5.93 11.26 -20.29
CA VAL A 276 4.47 11.12 -20.23
C VAL A 276 3.96 10.76 -21.62
N ARG A 277 3.20 9.67 -21.71
CA ARG A 277 2.63 9.18 -22.97
C ARG A 277 1.13 9.03 -22.87
N VAL A 278 0.44 9.56 -23.86
CA VAL A 278 -1.02 9.46 -23.97
C VAL A 278 -1.38 8.44 -25.03
N VAL A 279 -2.18 7.44 -24.64
CA VAL A 279 -2.71 6.41 -25.52
C VAL A 279 -4.20 6.62 -25.67
N LYS A 280 -4.69 6.67 -26.92
CA LYS A 280 -6.10 6.90 -27.23
C LYS A 280 -6.69 5.66 -27.88
N ILE A 281 -7.79 5.16 -27.34
CA ILE A 281 -8.55 4.05 -27.92
C ILE A 281 -10.00 4.46 -28.09
N GLY A 282 -10.54 4.25 -29.28
CA GLY A 282 -11.97 4.42 -29.52
C GLY A 282 -12.76 3.31 -28.83
N PHE A 283 -13.91 3.62 -28.26
CA PHE A 283 -14.84 2.61 -27.76
C PHE A 283 -16.28 3.05 -27.96
N VAL A 284 -17.19 2.10 -28.01
CA VAL A 284 -18.63 2.32 -28.11
C VAL A 284 -19.31 1.50 -27.02
N VAL A 285 -20.28 2.13 -26.36
CA VAL A 285 -21.17 1.47 -25.41
C VAL A 285 -22.49 1.22 -26.12
N LEU A 286 -22.89 -0.04 -26.23
CA LEU A 286 -24.05 -0.42 -27.03
C LEU A 286 -25.36 -0.14 -26.28
N CYS A 287 -26.41 0.25 -27.00
CA CYS A 287 -27.71 0.68 -26.47
C CYS A 287 -28.44 -0.36 -25.59
N THR A 288 -28.13 -1.66 -25.75
CA THR A 288 -28.62 -2.74 -24.87
C THR A 288 -28.02 -2.72 -23.47
N SER A 289 -27.02 -1.85 -23.21
CA SER A 289 -26.16 -1.91 -22.04
C SER A 289 -26.36 -0.74 -21.07
N LYS A 290 -27.60 -0.52 -20.61
CA LYS A 290 -27.89 0.42 -19.51
C LYS A 290 -27.22 -0.06 -18.23
N GLY A 291 -26.36 0.77 -17.63
CA GLY A 291 -25.66 0.40 -16.40
C GLY A 291 -24.43 1.23 -16.09
N GLU A 292 -23.78 0.88 -14.97
CA GLU A 292 -22.49 1.41 -14.58
C GLU A 292 -21.40 0.38 -14.87
N PHE A 293 -20.37 0.80 -15.58
CA PHE A 293 -19.25 -0.03 -16.00
C PHE A 293 -17.96 0.54 -15.47
N GLU A 294 -17.02 -0.35 -15.19
CA GLU A 294 -15.70 -0.01 -14.68
C GLU A 294 -14.65 -0.40 -15.71
N ILE A 295 -13.86 0.58 -16.12
CA ILE A 295 -12.74 0.40 -17.04
C ILE A 295 -11.47 0.62 -16.23
N ASN A 296 -10.64 -0.41 -16.20
CA ASN A 296 -9.33 -0.41 -15.57
C ASN A 296 -8.24 -0.60 -16.62
N ALA A 297 -7.05 -0.10 -16.30
CA ALA A 297 -5.85 -0.36 -17.07
C ALA A 297 -4.77 -0.93 -16.14
N SER A 298 -4.10 -1.97 -16.61
CA SER A 298 -2.86 -2.46 -16.02
C SER A 298 -1.73 -2.37 -17.03
N VAL A 299 -0.54 -2.07 -16.55
CA VAL A 299 0.68 -1.99 -17.34
C VAL A 299 1.65 -3.03 -16.80
N GLU A 300 2.17 -3.87 -17.68
CA GLU A 300 3.19 -4.85 -17.32
C GLU A 300 4.51 -4.49 -18.02
N GLU A 301 5.63 -4.61 -17.31
CA GLU A 301 6.95 -4.47 -17.92
C GLU A 301 7.30 -5.74 -18.72
N VAL A 302 7.56 -5.58 -20.01
CA VAL A 302 8.05 -6.65 -20.88
C VAL A 302 9.55 -6.47 -21.07
N ARG A 303 10.35 -7.38 -20.52
CA ARG A 303 11.77 -7.44 -20.88
C ARG A 303 11.93 -8.07 -22.25
N ARG A 304 12.66 -7.40 -23.15
CA ARG A 304 13.21 -8.09 -24.32
C ARG A 304 14.21 -9.11 -23.77
N GLY A 305 13.87 -10.40 -23.86
CA GLY A 305 14.89 -11.43 -23.72
C GLY A 305 16.01 -11.10 -24.68
N GLY A 306 17.24 -10.95 -24.17
CA GLY A 306 18.39 -10.72 -25.01
C GLY A 306 18.47 -11.84 -26.04
N SER A 307 18.24 -11.51 -27.31
CA SER A 307 18.54 -12.40 -28.41
C SER A 307 20.06 -12.38 -28.61
N GLY A 308 20.77 -13.16 -27.80
CA GLY A 308 22.14 -13.58 -28.03
C GLY A 308 22.17 -15.10 -27.99
N ARG A 309 22.00 -15.73 -29.15
CA ARG A 309 22.51 -17.09 -29.37
C ARG A 309 24.01 -16.94 -29.46
N ASP A 310 24.71 -17.32 -28.40
CA ASP A 310 26.03 -17.95 -28.32
C ASP A 310 26.18 -18.28 -26.82
N GLY A 311 26.05 -19.54 -26.42
CA GLY A 311 27.22 -20.42 -26.38
C GLY A 311 27.99 -20.17 -25.09
N ALA A 312 27.63 -20.90 -24.03
CA ALA A 312 28.43 -21.16 -22.82
C ALA A 312 29.41 -20.05 -22.36
N ASP A 313 28.94 -19.18 -21.47
CA ASP A 313 29.72 -18.74 -20.31
C ASP A 313 28.77 -18.15 -19.27
N GLY A 314 29.05 -18.43 -17.99
CA GLY A 314 28.20 -18.04 -16.88
C GLY A 314 27.94 -16.54 -16.88
N ASP A 315 26.66 -16.16 -16.88
CA ASP A 315 26.23 -14.77 -16.81
C ASP A 315 26.56 -14.19 -15.42
N GLY A 316 27.81 -13.76 -15.29
CA GLY A 316 28.33 -12.96 -14.19
C GLY A 316 27.77 -11.54 -14.30
N HIS A 317 26.48 -11.39 -14.08
CA HIS A 317 25.97 -10.10 -13.63
C HIS A 317 26.41 -9.95 -12.17
N GLU A 318 27.53 -9.27 -11.93
CA GLU A 318 27.91 -8.75 -10.61
C GLU A 318 26.86 -7.70 -10.18
N GLY A 319 25.65 -8.13 -9.87
CA GLY A 319 24.72 -7.32 -9.10
C GLY A 319 25.40 -7.06 -7.76
N VAL A 320 25.54 -5.78 -7.39
CA VAL A 320 26.14 -5.40 -6.11
C VAL A 320 25.42 -6.19 -5.02
N LEU A 321 26.15 -7.10 -4.39
CA LEU A 321 25.63 -7.89 -3.29
C LEU A 321 25.46 -6.94 -2.11
N GLY A 322 24.27 -6.95 -1.51
CA GLY A 322 24.07 -6.29 -0.24
C GLY A 322 24.95 -6.92 0.84
N PRO A 323 25.09 -6.28 2.02
CA PRO A 323 25.83 -6.84 3.16
C PRO A 323 25.35 -8.25 3.58
N ASP A 324 24.15 -8.64 3.15
CA ASP A 324 23.49 -9.92 3.46
C ASP A 324 23.71 -11.01 2.40
N GLY A 325 24.51 -10.74 1.36
CA GLY A 325 24.83 -11.70 0.29
C GLY A 325 23.72 -11.90 -0.76
N ILE A 326 22.65 -11.10 -0.70
CA ILE A 326 21.55 -11.09 -1.67
C ILE A 326 21.80 -9.91 -2.63
N SER A 327 21.65 -10.14 -3.94
CA SER A 327 21.78 -9.07 -4.94
C SER A 327 20.75 -7.96 -4.70
N ILE A 328 21.22 -6.71 -4.61
CA ILE A 328 20.37 -5.52 -4.43
C ILE A 328 19.28 -5.46 -5.51
N ASP A 329 19.56 -5.97 -6.71
CA ASP A 329 18.63 -6.03 -7.83
C ASP A 329 17.45 -6.97 -7.61
N VAL A 330 17.62 -8.05 -6.83
CA VAL A 330 16.50 -8.94 -6.46
C VAL A 330 15.61 -8.24 -5.43
N ILE A 331 16.22 -7.59 -4.43
CA ILE A 331 15.48 -6.86 -3.37
C ILE A 331 14.75 -5.64 -3.94
N ALA A 332 15.37 -4.91 -4.86
CA ALA A 332 14.77 -3.76 -5.55
C ALA A 332 13.72 -4.15 -6.60
N LYS A 333 13.41 -5.46 -6.73
CA LYS A 333 12.51 -6.00 -7.76
C LYS A 333 12.94 -5.57 -9.17
N ILE A 334 14.24 -5.27 -9.34
CA ILE A 334 14.86 -5.07 -10.64
C ILE A 334 14.85 -6.41 -11.37
N ILE A 335 14.89 -7.54 -10.66
CA ILE A 335 14.73 -8.88 -11.23
C ILE A 335 13.31 -9.38 -10.89
N GLY A 336 12.43 -9.44 -11.89
CA GLY A 336 11.02 -9.82 -11.74
C GLY A 336 10.07 -9.06 -12.67
N LYS A 337 8.86 -9.60 -12.90
CA LYS A 337 7.80 -8.94 -13.66
C LYS A 337 7.15 -7.87 -12.77
N LYS A 338 7.27 -6.59 -13.14
CA LYS A 338 6.54 -5.49 -12.49
C LYS A 338 5.21 -5.27 -13.21
N THR A 339 4.15 -5.13 -12.43
CA THR A 339 2.80 -4.79 -12.90
C THR A 339 2.32 -3.59 -12.12
N TRP A 340 1.82 -2.60 -12.83
CA TRP A 340 1.20 -1.38 -12.30
C TRP A 340 -0.26 -1.37 -12.69
N VAL A 341 -1.13 -0.84 -11.83
CA VAL A 341 -2.57 -0.82 -12.07
C VAL A 341 -3.10 0.59 -11.84
N SER A 342 -4.08 1.00 -12.64
CA SER A 342 -4.80 2.25 -12.40
C SER A 342 -5.41 2.24 -11.01
N ARG A 343 -5.03 3.20 -10.17
CA ARG A 343 -5.55 3.32 -8.80
C ARG A 343 -6.97 3.86 -8.75
N GLU A 344 -7.31 4.74 -9.68
CA GLU A 344 -8.68 5.19 -9.87
C GLU A 344 -9.31 4.37 -10.99
N MET A 345 -10.46 3.77 -10.69
CA MET A 345 -11.25 3.03 -11.66
C MET A 345 -12.07 4.04 -12.47
N CYS A 346 -11.96 3.99 -13.79
CA CYS A 346 -12.77 4.85 -14.66
C CYS A 346 -14.18 4.27 -14.74
N VAL A 347 -15.14 4.96 -14.11
CA VAL A 347 -16.56 4.56 -14.09
C VAL A 347 -17.29 5.22 -15.24
N VAL A 348 -17.90 4.41 -16.10
CA VAL A 348 -18.71 4.84 -17.24
C VAL A 348 -20.16 4.48 -16.96
N VAL A 349 -21.02 5.49 -16.86
CA VAL A 349 -22.48 5.32 -16.72
C VAL A 349 -23.11 5.51 -18.08
N ALA A 350 -23.66 4.44 -18.63
CA ALA A 350 -24.31 4.46 -19.93
C ALA A 350 -25.80 4.76 -19.77
N ARG A 351 -26.29 5.80 -20.46
CA ARG A 351 -27.72 6.12 -20.57
C ARG A 351 -28.05 6.47 -22.01
N ASP A 352 -29.27 6.19 -22.42
CA ASP A 352 -29.80 6.71 -23.67
C ASP A 352 -30.13 8.20 -23.47
N LEU A 353 -30.01 9.00 -24.54
CA LEU A 353 -30.69 10.29 -24.61
C LEU A 353 -32.20 9.99 -24.75
N GLU A 354 -33.03 10.62 -23.91
CA GLU A 354 -34.49 10.61 -24.09
C GLU A 354 -34.90 11.34 -25.37
#